data_AF-A0A356SEI9-F1
#
_entry.id   AF-A0A356SEI9-F1
#
_cell.length_a   1.000
_cell.length_b   1.000
_cell.length_c   1.000
_cell.angle_alpha   90.00
_cell.angle_beta   90.00
_cell.angle_gamma   90.00
#
_symmetry.space_group_name_H-M   'P 1'
#
loop_
_entity.id
_entity.type
_entity.pdbx_description
1 polymer ?
#
loop_
_entity_poly.entity_id
_entity_poly.type
_entity_poly.pdbx_seq_one_letter_code
_entity_poly.pdbx_strand_id
1 'polypeptide(L)'
;MNQLESQPDNIFLITDGLPTQGKDTPRSNTISGPARLKHYRKAIDLLPSNVPINVVLSPMEGDPMAAAEFWKLAQNTGGSFMAPAEDWP
;
A
#
# COMPACT_ATOMS: atom_id res chain seq x y z
N MET A 1 -11.38 7.42 21.67
CA MET A 1 -10.67 7.17 20.40
C MET A 1 -9.38 7.95 20.49
N ASN A 2 -8.24 7.27 20.68
CA ASN A 2 -6.95 7.94 20.77
C ASN A 2 -6.56 8.44 19.38
N GLN A 3 -6.87 9.70 19.08
CA GLN A 3 -6.17 10.40 18.02
C GLN A 3 -4.72 10.54 18.48
N LEU A 4 -3.78 10.07 17.67
CA LEU A 4 -2.37 10.40 17.84
C LEU A 4 -2.29 11.94 17.85
N GLU A 5 -1.77 12.52 18.92
CA GLU A 5 -1.77 13.97 19.13
C GLU A 5 -0.93 14.73 18.09
N SER A 6 -0.10 14.01 17.32
CA SER A 6 0.72 14.55 16.23
C SER A 6 0.65 13.66 14.97
N GLN A 7 0.97 14.25 13.83
CA GLN A 7 1.17 13.52 12.58
C GLN A 7 2.34 12.53 12.75
N PRO A 8 2.28 11.32 12.18
CA PRO A 8 3.39 10.36 12.26
C PRO A 8 4.63 10.89 11.55
N ASP A 9 5.81 10.61 12.10
CA ASP A 9 7.10 10.93 11.47
C ASP A 9 7.47 9.94 10.35
N ASN A 10 6.97 8.71 10.42
CA ASN A 10 7.23 7.64 9.45
C ASN A 10 6.04 6.66 9.38
N ILE A 11 5.75 6.14 8.20
CA ILE A 11 4.73 5.11 7.98
C ILE A 11 5.41 3.85 7.44
N PHE A 12 5.09 2.70 8.01
CA PHE A 12 5.49 1.39 7.48
C PHE A 12 4.26 0.66 6.95
N LEU A 13 4.27 0.35 5.65
CA LEU A 13 3.23 -0.41 4.97
C LEU A 13 3.73 -1.83 4.69
N ILE A 14 3.08 -2.82 5.29
CA ILE A 14 3.39 -4.23 5.07
C ILE A 14 2.19 -4.84 4.34
N THR A 15 2.41 -5.41 3.16
CA THR A 15 1.32 -5.89 2.30
C THR A 15 1.82 -6.96 1.33
N ASP A 16 0.89 -7.74 0.78
CA ASP A 16 1.08 -8.77 -0.23
C ASP A 16 0.55 -8.37 -1.63
N GLY A 17 -0.11 -7.21 -1.75
CA GLY A 17 -0.59 -6.72 -3.05
C GLY A 17 -1.49 -5.49 -2.97
N LEU A 18 -2.04 -5.07 -4.13
CA LEU A 18 -2.95 -3.92 -4.17
C LEU A 18 -4.27 -4.23 -3.45
N PRO A 19 -4.89 -3.22 -2.80
CA PRO A 19 -6.13 -3.38 -2.05
C PRO A 19 -7.25 -3.93 -2.93
N THR A 20 -7.94 -4.94 -2.40
CA THR A 20 -9.09 -5.59 -3.05
C THR A 20 -10.42 -4.95 -2.64
N GLN A 21 -10.42 -4.06 -1.65
CA GLN A 21 -11.61 -3.39 -1.11
C GLN A 21 -11.37 -1.89 -0.98
N GLY A 22 -12.46 -1.12 -1.17
CA GLY A 22 -12.47 0.32 -0.91
C GLY A 22 -13.00 0.64 0.49
N LYS A 23 -13.49 1.87 0.67
CA LYS A 23 -14.13 2.32 1.92
C LYS A 23 -15.44 1.58 2.23
N ASP A 24 -16.18 1.22 1.19
CA ASP A 24 -17.48 0.54 1.29
C ASP A 24 -17.32 -0.96 1.08
N THR A 25 -18.14 -1.75 1.77
CA THR A 25 -18.16 -3.21 1.65
C THR A 25 -18.43 -3.64 0.21
N PRO A 26 -17.59 -4.51 -0.39
CA PRO A 26 -17.81 -5.00 -1.75
C PRO A 26 -19.12 -5.76 -1.88
N ARG A 27 -19.78 -5.64 -3.04
CA ARG A 27 -20.95 -6.47 -3.40
C ARG A 27 -20.57 -7.80 -4.06
N SER A 28 -19.30 -7.98 -4.42
CA SER A 28 -18.76 -9.15 -5.11
C SER A 28 -17.49 -9.62 -4.40
N ASN A 29 -17.22 -10.93 -4.48
CA ASN A 29 -16.01 -11.55 -3.94
C ASN A 29 -14.81 -11.47 -4.89
N THR A 30 -14.98 -10.92 -6.08
CA THR A 30 -13.93 -10.78 -7.09
C THR A 30 -13.70 -9.32 -7.47
N ILE A 31 -12.46 -8.99 -7.81
CA ILE A 31 -12.06 -7.67 -8.24
C ILE A 31 -11.08 -7.74 -9.43
N SER A 32 -11.20 -6.81 -10.37
CA SER A 32 -10.28 -6.70 -11.50
C SER A 32 -9.01 -5.93 -11.12
N GLY A 33 -7.90 -6.19 -11.83
CA GLY A 33 -6.64 -5.43 -11.65
C GLY A 33 -6.82 -3.91 -11.68
N PRO A 34 -7.51 -3.33 -12.69
CA PRO A 34 -7.77 -1.89 -12.73
C PRO A 34 -8.59 -1.36 -11.54
N ALA A 35 -9.51 -2.15 -11.00
CA ALA A 35 -10.27 -1.76 -9.82
C ALA A 35 -9.41 -1.75 -8.55
N ARG A 36 -8.48 -2.70 -8.40
CA ARG A 36 -7.48 -2.68 -7.32
C ARG A 36 -6.62 -1.43 -7.38
N LEU A 37 -6.16 -1.05 -8.58
CA LEU A 37 -5.40 0.19 -8.79
C LEU A 37 -6.21 1.44 -8.43
N LYS A 38 -7.52 1.45 -8.72
CA LYS A 38 -8.41 2.53 -8.32
C LYS A 38 -8.56 2.63 -6.80
N HIS A 39 -8.66 1.51 -6.09
CA HIS A 39 -8.67 1.50 -4.62
C HIS A 39 -7.36 2.01 -4.06
N TYR A 40 -6.23 1.55 -4.61
CA TYR A 40 -4.91 2.03 -4.24
C TYR A 40 -4.78 3.55 -4.37
N ARG A 41 -5.13 4.11 -5.54
CA ARG A 41 -5.09 5.56 -5.77
C ARG A 41 -5.93 6.34 -4.76
N LYS A 42 -7.15 5.86 -4.50
CA LYS A 42 -8.01 6.48 -3.47
C LYS A 42 -7.43 6.37 -2.06
N ALA A 43 -6.71 5.30 -1.75
CA ALA A 43 -6.10 5.10 -0.44
C ALA A 43 -4.91 6.05 -0.24
N ILE A 44 -4.05 6.21 -1.26
CA ILE A 44 -2.91 7.12 -1.18
C ILE A 44 -3.32 8.59 -1.08
N ASP A 45 -4.47 8.96 -1.67
CA ASP A 45 -5.03 10.32 -1.54
C ASP A 45 -5.42 10.69 -0.09
N LEU A 46 -5.56 9.69 0.80
CA LEU A 46 -5.89 9.89 2.21
C LEU A 46 -4.64 9.94 3.11
N LEU A 47 -3.46 9.67 2.57
CA LEU A 47 -2.23 9.63 3.34
C LEU A 47 -1.78 11.04 3.71
N PRO A 48 -1.16 11.21 4.89
CA PRO A 48 -0.60 12.51 5.27
C PRO A 48 0.49 12.92 4.28
N SER A 49 0.42 14.17 3.83
CA SER A 49 1.49 14.78 3.05
C SER A 49 2.77 14.86 3.87
N ASN A 50 3.92 14.72 3.19
CA ASN A 50 5.25 14.96 3.77
C ASN A 50 5.68 13.98 4.88
N VAL A 51 5.14 12.75 4.88
CA VAL A 51 5.57 11.66 5.76
C VAL A 51 6.20 10.55 4.91
N PRO A 52 7.44 10.11 5.19
CA PRO A 52 8.08 8.99 4.51
C PRO A 52 7.29 7.69 4.66
N ILE A 53 7.09 6.98 3.55
CA ILE A 53 6.39 5.71 3.52
C ILE A 53 7.34 4.59 3.12
N ASN A 54 7.63 3.73 4.08
CA ASN A 54 8.46 2.55 3.90
C ASN A 54 7.56 1.36 3.61
N VAL A 55 7.74 0.71 2.46
CA VAL A 55 6.92 -0.43 2.04
C VAL A 55 7.71 -1.72 2.13
N VAL A 56 7.13 -2.73 2.77
CA VAL A 56 7.58 -4.12 2.75
C VAL A 56 6.52 -4.91 2.00
N LEU A 57 6.86 -5.34 0.78
CA LEU A 57 5.97 -6.09 -0.10
C LEU A 57 6.33 -7.58 -0.01
N SER A 58 5.46 -8.37 0.62
CA SER A 58 5.61 -9.82 0.66
C SER A 58 5.63 -10.41 -0.77
N PRO A 59 6.30 -11.56 -0.97
CA PRO A 59 6.36 -12.24 -2.25
C PRO A 59 4.96 -12.39 -2.87
N MET A 60 4.86 -11.98 -4.13
CA MET A 60 3.57 -11.76 -4.77
C MET A 60 3.10 -13.00 -5.52
N GLU A 61 1.88 -13.45 -5.25
CA GLU A 61 1.13 -14.30 -6.17
C GLU A 61 0.00 -13.46 -6.81
N GLY A 62 0.11 -13.17 -8.11
CA GLY A 62 -1.02 -12.67 -8.90
C GLY A 62 -1.30 -11.15 -8.92
N ASP A 63 -0.35 -10.28 -8.57
CA ASP A 63 -0.50 -8.82 -8.78
C ASP A 63 0.76 -8.16 -9.39
N PRO A 64 0.96 -8.20 -10.72
CA PRO A 64 2.18 -7.66 -11.33
C PRO A 64 2.35 -6.14 -11.15
N MET A 65 1.29 -5.42 -10.75
CA MET A 65 1.33 -3.96 -10.63
C MET A 65 1.73 -3.46 -9.24
N ALA A 66 1.54 -4.25 -8.18
CA ALA A 66 1.75 -3.71 -6.83
C ALA A 66 3.21 -3.30 -6.58
N ALA A 67 4.19 -4.09 -7.03
CA ALA A 67 5.60 -3.74 -6.88
C ALA A 67 5.94 -2.36 -7.48
N ALA A 68 5.50 -2.10 -8.71
CA ALA A 68 5.75 -0.82 -9.38
C ALA A 68 5.05 0.36 -8.68
N GLU A 69 3.79 0.16 -8.27
CA GLU A 69 2.99 1.20 -7.61
C GLU A 69 3.53 1.54 -6.20
N PHE A 70 3.91 0.53 -5.41
CA PHE A 70 4.48 0.73 -4.09
C PHE A 70 5.90 1.29 -4.12
N TRP A 71 6.72 0.89 -5.10
CA TRP A 71 8.03 1.51 -5.33
C TRP A 71 7.88 3.01 -5.61
N LYS A 72 6.91 3.38 -6.45
CA LYS A 72 6.61 4.78 -6.76
C LYS A 72 6.14 5.55 -5.52
N LEU A 73 5.32 4.95 -4.66
CA LEU A 73 4.88 5.57 -3.40
C LEU A 73 6.05 5.86 -2.47
N ALA A 74 6.92 4.87 -2.27
CA ALA A 74 8.11 5.02 -1.42
C ALA A 74 9.00 6.16 -1.95
N GLN A 75 9.29 6.18 -3.25
CA GLN A 75 10.09 7.25 -3.86
C GLN A 75 9.44 8.63 -3.69
N ASN A 76 8.14 8.76 -3.98
CA ASN A 76 7.45 10.03 -3.94
C ASN A 76 7.34 10.63 -2.52
N THR A 77 7.42 9.78 -1.50
CA THR A 77 7.31 10.18 -0.09
C THR A 77 8.66 10.27 0.61
N GLY A 78 9.74 9.84 -0.05
CA GLY A 78 11.09 9.78 0.54
C GLY A 78 11.31 8.58 1.47
N GLY A 79 10.49 7.53 1.35
CA GLY A 79 10.68 6.28 2.08
C GLY A 79 11.44 5.20 1.28
N SER A 80 11.49 3.99 1.82
CA SER A 80 12.16 2.83 1.22
C SER A 80 11.18 1.77 0.72
N PHE A 81 11.59 0.96 -0.25
CA PHE A 81 10.83 -0.21 -0.72
C PHE A 81 11.67 -1.47 -0.56
N MET A 82 11.10 -2.52 0.04
CA MET A 82 11.71 -3.84 0.19
C MET A 82 10.72 -4.92 -0.23
N ALA A 83 11.18 -5.91 -0.99
CA ALA A 83 10.41 -7.10 -1.32
C ALA A 83 11.23 -8.33 -0.93
N PRO A 84 11.08 -8.84 0.32
CA PRO A 84 11.82 -10.02 0.76
C PRO A 84 11.47 -11.25 -0.07
N ALA A 85 12.40 -12.19 -0.16
CA ALA A 85 12.16 -13.49 -0.77
C ALA A 85 11.21 -14.34 0.11
N GLU A 86 10.60 -15.37 -0.48
CA GLU A 86 9.59 -16.22 0.19
C GLU A 86 10.18 -17.04 1.35
N ASP A 87 11.47 -17.30 1.29
CA ASP A 87 12.27 -18.03 2.27
C ASP A 87 12.84 -17.16 3.40
N TRP A 88 12.46 -15.88 3.47
CA TRP A 88 12.85 -14.97 4.56
C TRP A 88 12.03 -15.21 5.85
N PRO A 89 12.60 -15.11 7.06
CA PRO A 89 13.94 -14.59 7.36
C PRO A 89 15.09 -15.59 7.22
#